data_AF-A0A2A2PFH2-F1
#
_entry.id   AF-A0A2A2PFH2-F1
#
_cell.length_a   1.000
_cell.length_b   1.000
_cell.length_c   1.000
_cell.angle_alpha   90.00
_cell.angle_beta   90.00
_cell.angle_gamma   90.00
#
_symmetry.space_group_name_H-M   'P 1'
#
loop_
_entity.id
_entity.type
_entity.pdbx_description
1 polymer ?
#
loop_
_entity_poly.entity_id
_entity_poly.type
_entity_poly.pdbx_seq_one_letter_code
_entity_poly.pdbx_strand_id
1 'polypeptide(L)'
;MLRKVYRQAGGISFVFSSIREYQIRETIAISPADTQAVEKLDGYSKVVGIRTALHEQIDTIRFRWSGNSASFSPTIEMILDITKPGGTILNSNEILIRSKEYRSIINTCLLRSNSSFVIPSELNFFPIIQKIYNSKEGNVCELGFVTMLGNSMKTEKMKRNSADLRSETWHAGAMVAIASAPTPDTIDIYKLNVSWRITMSDDEPILSIPGSYRALSSASIDHAIILGCTGRSSFNFTYGRLMTFARMP
;
A
#
# COMPACT_ATOMS: atom_id res chain seq x y z
N MET A 1 -12.03 5.65 -18.48
CA MET A 1 -12.31 5.01 -19.79
C MET A 1 -11.58 3.68 -19.89
N LEU A 2 -12.22 2.63 -20.41
CA LEU A 2 -11.53 1.36 -20.74
C LEU A 2 -10.56 1.61 -21.88
N ARG A 3 -9.26 1.33 -21.69
CA ARG A 3 -8.20 1.50 -22.69
C ARG A 3 -7.91 0.20 -23.44
N LYS A 4 -7.82 -0.92 -22.72
CA LYS A 4 -7.38 -2.19 -23.30
C LYS A 4 -7.89 -3.39 -22.50
N VAL A 5 -8.08 -4.51 -23.20
CA VAL A 5 -8.41 -5.81 -22.61
C VAL A 5 -7.33 -6.81 -22.99
N TYR A 6 -6.79 -7.53 -22.00
CA TYR A 6 -5.83 -8.60 -22.20
C TYR A 6 -6.47 -9.94 -21.81
N ARG A 7 -6.50 -10.89 -22.75
CA ARG A 7 -6.98 -12.27 -22.50
C ARG A 7 -5.79 -13.22 -22.42
N GLN A 8 -5.79 -14.08 -21.43
CA GLN A 8 -4.78 -15.11 -21.20
C GLN A 8 -5.48 -16.40 -20.77
N ALA A 9 -4.83 -17.55 -20.92
CA ALA A 9 -5.44 -18.86 -20.62
C ALA A 9 -6.02 -18.96 -19.18
N GLY A 10 -5.39 -18.28 -18.21
CA GLY A 10 -5.81 -18.25 -16.80
C GLY A 10 -6.44 -16.93 -16.34
N GLY A 11 -6.87 -16.05 -17.24
CA GLY A 11 -7.47 -14.80 -16.81
C GLY A 11 -7.78 -13.77 -17.90
N ILE A 12 -8.51 -12.74 -17.48
CA ILE A 12 -8.76 -11.53 -18.28
C ILE A 12 -8.38 -10.30 -17.45
N SER A 13 -7.75 -9.32 -18.08
CA SER A 13 -7.40 -8.04 -17.45
C SER A 13 -7.99 -6.89 -18.23
N PHE A 14 -8.62 -5.96 -17.53
CA PHE A 14 -9.19 -4.74 -18.07
C PHE A 14 -8.34 -3.57 -17.60
N VAL A 15 -7.77 -2.81 -18.53
CA VAL A 15 -6.96 -1.62 -18.24
C VAL A 15 -7.81 -0.39 -18.45
N PHE A 16 -7.92 0.43 -17.41
CA PHE A 16 -8.65 1.68 -17.41
C PHE A 16 -7.66 2.85 -17.33
N SER A 17 -8.02 3.95 -17.95
CA SER A 17 -7.37 5.24 -17.75
C SER A 17 -8.38 6.25 -17.24
N SER A 18 -7.98 7.08 -16.30
CA SER A 18 -8.73 8.26 -15.88
C SER A 18 -7.80 9.44 -15.71
N ILE A 19 -8.19 10.60 -16.24
CA ILE A 19 -7.55 11.87 -15.89
C ILE A 19 -8.20 12.36 -14.61
N ARG A 20 -7.39 12.64 -13.58
CA ARG A 20 -7.85 13.19 -12.30
C ARG A 20 -7.18 14.52 -12.02
N GLU A 21 -7.93 15.38 -11.34
CA GLU A 21 -7.46 16.67 -10.89
C GLU A 21 -6.86 16.57 -9.48
N TYR A 22 -5.67 17.11 -9.30
CA TYR A 22 -4.96 17.18 -8.02
C TYR A 22 -4.57 18.62 -7.68
N GLN A 23 -4.73 19.00 -6.42
CA GLN A 23 -4.18 20.24 -5.90
C GLN A 23 -2.76 20.01 -5.40
N ILE A 24 -1.79 20.72 -5.97
CA ILE A 24 -0.39 20.67 -5.58
C ILE A 24 -0.07 21.95 -4.80
N ARG A 25 0.50 21.78 -3.62
CA ARG A 25 1.05 22.87 -2.81
C ARG A 25 2.52 23.04 -3.12
N GLU A 26 2.90 24.20 -3.63
CA GLU A 26 4.28 24.54 -3.96
C GLU A 26 4.69 25.79 -3.21
N THR A 27 5.94 25.82 -2.75
CA THR A 27 6.49 27.02 -2.12
C THR A 27 6.81 28.01 -3.22
N ILE A 28 6.26 29.21 -3.15
CA ILE A 28 6.61 30.27 -4.09
C ILE A 28 7.84 30.97 -3.52
N ALA A 29 8.93 30.95 -4.27
CA ALA A 29 10.10 31.74 -3.94
C ALA A 29 9.76 33.21 -4.20
N ILE A 30 9.79 34.01 -3.14
CA ILE A 30 9.66 35.47 -3.25
C ILE A 30 11.06 36.03 -3.31
N SER A 31 11.31 36.85 -4.31
CA SER A 31 12.56 37.56 -4.47
C SER A 31 12.39 39.03 -4.10
N PRO A 32 13.48 39.75 -3.78
CA PRO A 32 13.42 41.21 -3.61
C PRO A 32 12.94 41.97 -4.85
N ALA A 33 12.93 41.33 -6.03
CA ALA A 33 12.37 41.93 -7.25
C ALA A 33 10.84 41.99 -7.25
N ASP A 34 10.16 41.24 -6.36
CA ASP A 34 8.70 41.19 -6.23
C ASP A 34 8.18 42.31 -5.31
N THR A 35 8.62 43.55 -5.54
CA THR A 35 8.49 44.69 -4.62
C THR A 35 7.05 44.94 -4.12
N GLN A 36 6.04 44.80 -4.98
CA GLN A 36 4.63 44.96 -4.58
C GLN A 36 4.08 43.82 -3.70
N ALA A 37 4.66 42.62 -3.82
CA ALA A 37 4.24 41.45 -3.05
C ALA A 37 4.95 41.42 -1.70
N VAL A 38 6.24 41.79 -1.65
CA VAL A 38 7.08 41.75 -0.44
C VAL A 38 6.46 42.60 0.69
N GLU A 39 6.01 43.82 0.42
CA GLU A 39 5.39 44.68 1.45
C GLU A 39 4.11 44.08 2.04
N LYS A 40 3.28 43.43 1.21
CA LYS A 40 2.02 42.79 1.65
C LYS A 40 2.23 41.47 2.38
N LEU A 41 3.42 40.90 2.26
CA LEU A 41 3.78 39.59 2.79
C LEU A 41 4.78 39.70 3.95
N ASP A 42 5.03 40.92 4.43
CA ASP A 42 5.84 41.17 5.62
C ASP A 42 5.26 40.43 6.84
N GLY A 43 6.15 39.87 7.67
CA GLY A 43 5.80 39.03 8.81
C GLY A 43 5.40 37.58 8.49
N TYR A 44 5.22 37.19 7.22
CA TYR A 44 5.01 35.79 6.83
C TYR A 44 6.35 35.08 6.59
N SER A 45 6.51 33.88 7.15
CA SER A 45 7.73 33.08 6.96
C SER A 45 7.76 32.29 5.64
N LYS A 46 6.61 32.12 4.97
CA LYS A 46 6.47 31.32 3.76
C LYS A 46 5.21 31.67 2.97
N VAL A 47 5.33 31.69 1.64
CA VAL A 47 4.18 31.72 0.73
C VAL A 47 4.02 30.39 0.01
N VAL A 48 2.80 29.89 0.00
CA VAL A 48 2.43 28.62 -0.61
C VAL A 48 1.37 28.88 -1.67
N GLY A 49 1.74 28.56 -2.91
CA GLY A 49 0.80 28.49 -4.03
C GLY A 49 0.06 27.15 -4.02
N ILE A 50 -1.21 27.18 -4.38
CA ILE A 50 -1.99 25.98 -4.68
C ILE A 50 -2.32 26.03 -6.17
N ARG A 51 -1.86 25.04 -6.93
CA ARG A 51 -2.22 24.90 -8.34
C ARG A 51 -2.91 23.58 -8.59
N THR A 52 -3.82 23.59 -9.54
CA THR A 52 -4.45 22.40 -10.09
C THR A 52 -3.50 21.74 -11.10
N ALA A 53 -3.38 20.42 -11.03
CA ALA A 53 -2.69 19.61 -12.03
C ALA A 53 -3.55 18.42 -12.43
N LEU A 54 -3.58 18.14 -13.73
CA LEU A 54 -4.19 16.93 -14.28
C LEU A 54 -3.15 15.81 -14.28
N HIS A 55 -3.57 14.62 -13.88
CA HIS A 55 -2.73 13.42 -13.87
C HIS A 55 -3.51 12.25 -14.45
N GLU A 56 -2.92 11.57 -15.44
CA GLU A 56 -3.49 10.33 -15.96
C GLU A 56 -3.09 9.19 -15.03
N GLN A 57 -4.09 8.42 -14.58
CA GLN A 57 -3.89 7.23 -13.77
C GLN A 57 -4.33 5.99 -14.55
N ILE A 58 -3.52 4.94 -14.48
CA ILE A 58 -3.75 3.69 -15.21
C ILE A 58 -4.03 2.54 -14.26
N ASP A 59 -5.28 2.07 -14.26
CA ASP A 59 -5.76 1.01 -13.39
C ASP A 59 -5.95 -0.29 -14.12
N THR A 60 -5.80 -1.39 -13.39
CA THR A 60 -6.08 -2.71 -13.92
C THR A 60 -7.01 -3.49 -13.00
N ILE A 61 -8.12 -3.97 -13.55
CA ILE A 61 -8.95 -4.99 -12.90
C ILE A 61 -8.64 -6.32 -13.56
N ARG A 62 -8.14 -7.29 -12.77
CA ARG A 62 -7.82 -8.64 -13.27
C ARG A 62 -8.76 -9.66 -12.68
N PHE A 63 -9.33 -10.50 -13.54
CA PHE A 63 -10.00 -11.72 -13.15
C PHE A 63 -9.05 -12.86 -13.47
N ARG A 64 -8.65 -13.61 -12.44
CA ARG A 64 -7.82 -14.80 -12.59
C ARG A 64 -8.62 -16.02 -12.21
N TRP A 65 -8.47 -17.08 -12.97
CA TRP A 65 -8.99 -18.41 -12.65
C TRP A 65 -7.85 -19.41 -12.77
N SER A 66 -7.89 -20.46 -11.96
CA SER A 66 -6.97 -21.58 -12.12
C SER A 66 -7.19 -22.19 -13.51
N GLY A 67 -6.14 -22.22 -14.33
CA GLY A 67 -6.06 -23.20 -15.40
C GLY A 67 -5.67 -24.55 -14.81
N ASN A 68 -6.60 -25.50 -14.75
CA ASN A 68 -6.42 -26.93 -14.42
C ASN A 68 -5.62 -27.32 -13.14
N SER A 69 -5.19 -26.39 -12.29
CA SER A 69 -4.43 -26.69 -11.08
C SER A 69 -5.33 -26.46 -9.86
N ALA A 70 -5.71 -27.53 -9.16
CA ALA A 70 -6.67 -27.55 -8.05
C ALA A 70 -6.34 -26.64 -6.84
N SER A 71 -5.23 -25.89 -6.87
CA SER A 71 -4.73 -25.07 -5.75
C SER A 71 -5.05 -23.57 -5.83
N PHE A 72 -5.75 -23.09 -6.86
CA PHE A 72 -6.03 -21.66 -7.03
C PHE A 72 -7.53 -21.36 -7.14
N SER A 73 -8.11 -20.78 -6.08
CA SER A 73 -9.43 -20.15 -6.15
C SER A 73 -9.39 -18.94 -7.09
N PRO A 74 -10.46 -18.69 -7.87
CA PRO A 74 -10.53 -17.52 -8.73
C PRO A 74 -10.40 -16.24 -7.92
N THR A 75 -9.70 -15.24 -8.45
CA THR A 75 -9.52 -13.94 -7.80
C THR A 75 -9.85 -12.77 -8.68
N ILE A 76 -10.37 -11.72 -8.04
CA ILE A 76 -10.57 -10.41 -8.63
C ILE A 76 -9.53 -9.48 -7.99
N GLU A 77 -8.66 -8.91 -8.79
CA GLU A 77 -7.56 -8.04 -8.36
C GLU A 77 -7.83 -6.63 -8.88
N MET A 78 -7.93 -5.65 -7.97
CA MET A 78 -7.98 -4.23 -8.31
C MET A 78 -6.59 -3.64 -8.08
N ILE A 79 -5.85 -3.42 -9.15
CA ILE A 79 -4.49 -2.86 -9.12
C ILE A 79 -4.60 -1.41 -9.50
N LEU A 80 -4.39 -0.55 -8.51
CA LEU A 80 -4.53 0.89 -8.66
C LEU A 80 -3.17 1.55 -8.88
N ASP A 81 -3.11 2.45 -9.86
CA ASP A 81 -2.02 3.42 -9.94
C ASP A 81 -2.16 4.45 -8.81
N ILE A 82 -1.32 4.31 -7.80
CA ILE A 82 -1.33 5.16 -6.61
C ILE A 82 -0.52 6.44 -6.77
N THR A 83 0.06 6.72 -7.94
CA THR A 83 0.88 7.91 -8.15
C THR A 83 0.04 9.19 -8.23
N LYS A 84 0.64 10.29 -7.81
CA LYS A 84 0.11 11.65 -7.97
C LYS A 84 1.21 12.63 -8.35
N PRO A 85 0.85 13.79 -8.92
CA PRO A 85 1.74 14.92 -9.03
C PRO A 85 2.29 15.34 -7.65
N GLY A 86 3.54 15.78 -7.60
CA GLY A 86 4.19 16.21 -6.35
C GLY A 86 4.81 15.08 -5.51
N GLY A 87 4.86 13.84 -6.02
CA GLY A 87 5.62 12.75 -5.42
C GLY A 87 4.95 12.04 -4.23
N THR A 88 3.76 12.46 -3.84
CA THR A 88 2.96 11.73 -2.85
C THR A 88 2.14 10.62 -3.51
N ILE A 89 1.84 9.55 -2.76
CA ILE A 89 0.94 8.50 -3.21
C ILE A 89 -0.50 8.75 -2.73
N LEU A 90 -1.46 7.98 -3.23
CA LEU A 90 -2.82 7.93 -2.68
C LEU A 90 -2.78 7.52 -1.20
N ASN A 91 -3.58 8.20 -0.39
CA ASN A 91 -3.87 7.79 0.97
C ASN A 91 -4.97 6.71 0.98
N SER A 92 -5.17 6.07 2.14
CA SER A 92 -6.14 4.97 2.30
C SER A 92 -7.58 5.35 1.93
N ASN A 93 -8.01 6.59 2.19
CA ASN A 93 -9.36 7.02 1.83
C ASN A 93 -9.53 7.14 0.31
N GLU A 94 -8.53 7.68 -0.39
CA GLU A 94 -8.56 7.78 -1.86
C GLU A 94 -8.53 6.41 -2.53
N ILE A 95 -7.72 5.49 -2.00
CA ILE A 95 -7.69 4.08 -2.44
C ILE A 95 -9.07 3.44 -2.27
N LEU A 96 -9.69 3.61 -1.09
CA LEU A 96 -11.00 3.05 -0.78
C LEU A 96 -12.13 3.63 -1.66
N ILE A 97 -12.13 4.95 -1.88
CA ILE A 97 -13.10 5.58 -2.78
C ILE A 97 -12.99 4.97 -4.17
N ARG A 98 -11.76 4.79 -4.66
CA ARG A 98 -11.51 4.24 -5.99
C ARG A 98 -11.81 2.75 -6.10
N SER A 99 -11.57 1.93 -5.08
CA SER A 99 -12.01 0.53 -5.06
C SER A 99 -13.55 0.46 -5.14
N LYS A 100 -14.25 1.30 -4.38
CA LYS A 100 -15.72 1.39 -4.37
C LYS A 100 -16.29 1.83 -5.73
N GLU A 101 -15.67 2.82 -6.38
CA GLU A 101 -16.04 3.24 -7.74
C GLU A 101 -15.97 2.05 -8.71
N TYR A 102 -14.86 1.33 -8.74
CA TYR A 102 -14.70 0.17 -9.61
C TYR A 102 -15.66 -0.96 -9.26
N ARG A 103 -15.82 -1.27 -7.98
CA ARG A 103 -16.77 -2.28 -7.51
C ARG A 103 -18.20 -1.94 -7.94
N SER A 104 -18.61 -0.68 -7.80
CA SER A 104 -19.91 -0.18 -8.22
C SER A 104 -20.12 -0.32 -9.73
N ILE A 105 -19.12 0.08 -10.53
CA ILE A 105 -19.16 -0.04 -11.99
C ILE A 105 -19.32 -1.51 -12.39
N ILE A 106 -18.51 -2.41 -11.83
CA ILE A 106 -18.56 -3.82 -12.22
C ILE A 106 -19.87 -4.46 -11.77
N ASN A 107 -20.33 -4.21 -10.53
CA ASN A 107 -21.63 -4.73 -10.07
C ASN A 107 -22.78 -4.23 -10.95
N THR A 108 -22.75 -2.96 -11.38
CA THR A 108 -23.75 -2.42 -12.32
C THR A 108 -23.71 -3.15 -13.67
N CYS A 109 -22.51 -3.43 -14.20
CA CYS A 109 -22.35 -4.20 -15.43
C CYS A 109 -22.86 -5.64 -15.29
N LEU A 110 -22.57 -6.30 -14.16
CA LEU A 110 -23.01 -7.67 -13.88
C LEU A 110 -24.53 -7.77 -13.78
N LEU A 111 -25.17 -6.83 -13.06
CA LEU A 111 -26.63 -6.73 -12.97
C LEU A 111 -27.28 -6.56 -14.35
N ARG A 112 -26.71 -5.70 -15.22
CA ARG A 112 -27.18 -5.52 -16.60
C ARG A 112 -27.02 -6.77 -17.47
N SER A 113 -26.09 -7.66 -17.11
CA SER A 113 -25.89 -8.95 -17.79
C SER A 113 -26.76 -10.07 -17.24
N ASN A 114 -27.76 -9.77 -16.40
CA ASN A 114 -28.61 -10.74 -15.69
C ASN A 114 -27.80 -11.71 -14.80
N SER A 115 -26.62 -11.29 -14.34
CA SER A 115 -25.83 -12.06 -13.39
C SER A 115 -26.27 -11.73 -11.97
N SER A 116 -26.52 -12.76 -11.15
CA SER A 116 -26.75 -12.62 -9.71
C SER A 116 -25.44 -12.49 -8.91
N PHE A 117 -24.29 -12.57 -9.58
CA PHE A 117 -22.98 -12.45 -8.93
C PHE A 117 -22.73 -11.02 -8.46
N VAL A 118 -22.36 -10.86 -7.20
CA VAL A 118 -21.94 -9.59 -6.60
C VAL A 118 -20.48 -9.72 -6.19
N ILE A 119 -19.67 -8.72 -6.53
CA ILE A 119 -18.27 -8.71 -6.10
C ILE A 119 -18.20 -8.65 -4.57
N PRO A 120 -17.46 -9.57 -3.93
CA PRO A 120 -17.30 -9.60 -2.47
C PRO A 120 -16.59 -8.34 -1.96
N SER A 121 -16.56 -8.18 -0.63
CA SER A 121 -15.70 -7.17 -0.01
C SER A 121 -14.22 -7.47 -0.25
N GLU A 122 -13.43 -6.43 -0.09
CA GLU A 122 -11.97 -6.46 -0.14
C GLU A 122 -11.40 -7.49 0.85
N LEU A 123 -10.25 -8.06 0.49
CA LEU A 123 -9.53 -9.00 1.34
C LEU A 123 -8.90 -8.24 2.51
N ASN A 124 -9.10 -8.75 3.72
CA ASN A 124 -8.49 -8.18 4.92
C ASN A 124 -7.04 -8.67 5.08
N PHE A 125 -6.09 -7.74 5.02
CA PHE A 125 -4.65 -7.97 5.19
C PHE A 125 -4.16 -7.75 6.63
N PHE A 126 -5.02 -7.36 7.57
CA PHE A 126 -4.62 -7.25 8.97
C PHE A 126 -4.09 -8.58 9.55
N PRO A 127 -4.77 -9.73 9.35
CA PRO A 127 -4.34 -11.01 9.94
C PRO A 127 -2.98 -11.53 9.45
N ILE A 128 -2.51 -11.05 8.29
CA ILE A 128 -1.25 -11.52 7.72
C ILE A 128 -0.04 -10.74 8.19
N ILE A 129 -0.22 -9.58 8.84
CA ILE A 129 0.88 -8.76 9.34
C ILE A 129 1.81 -9.60 10.23
N GLN A 130 1.25 -10.26 11.25
CA GLN A 130 2.02 -11.08 12.17
C GLN A 130 2.65 -12.29 11.45
N LYS A 131 1.92 -12.91 10.51
CA LYS A 131 2.42 -14.04 9.71
C LYS A 131 3.67 -13.64 8.92
N ILE A 132 3.64 -12.48 8.25
CA ILE A 132 4.77 -11.97 7.47
C ILE A 132 5.94 -11.61 8.41
N TYR A 133 5.67 -10.89 9.50
CA TYR A 133 6.70 -10.51 10.47
C TYR A 133 7.47 -11.73 11.01
N ASN A 134 6.77 -12.85 11.26
CA ASN A 134 7.39 -14.08 11.76
C ASN A 134 8.08 -14.94 10.67
N SER A 135 7.85 -14.68 9.39
CA SER A 135 8.18 -15.60 8.28
C SER A 135 9.68 -15.75 7.95
N LYS A 136 10.55 -14.91 8.52
CA LYS A 136 11.97 -14.72 8.09
C LYS A 136 12.16 -14.37 6.60
N GLU A 137 11.10 -14.29 5.80
CA GLU A 137 11.17 -13.91 4.40
C GLU A 137 11.26 -12.38 4.26
N GLY A 138 12.14 -11.93 3.36
CA GLY A 138 12.37 -10.50 3.13
C GLY A 138 12.97 -9.79 4.36
N ASN A 139 13.23 -8.50 4.21
CA ASN A 139 13.68 -7.64 5.30
C ASN A 139 12.52 -6.78 5.77
N VAL A 140 12.22 -6.80 7.08
CA VAL A 140 11.26 -5.83 7.63
C VAL A 140 11.96 -4.47 7.65
N CYS A 141 11.48 -3.54 6.83
CA CYS A 141 12.11 -2.22 6.68
C CYS A 141 11.37 -1.11 7.44
N GLU A 142 10.10 -1.32 7.78
CA GLU A 142 9.32 -0.42 8.63
C GLU A 142 8.29 -1.23 9.44
N LEU A 143 8.12 -0.89 10.71
CA LEU A 143 7.22 -1.56 11.65
C LEU A 143 6.49 -0.53 12.49
N GLY A 144 5.16 -0.63 12.56
CA GLY A 144 4.35 0.14 13.52
C GLY A 144 3.64 -0.82 14.48
N PHE A 145 3.85 -0.62 15.77
CA PHE A 145 3.33 -1.52 16.81
C PHE A 145 3.01 -0.78 18.11
N VAL A 146 2.24 -1.45 18.98
CA VAL A 146 2.04 -1.03 20.37
C VAL A 146 2.55 -2.10 21.32
N THR A 147 3.03 -1.69 22.50
CA THR A 147 3.29 -2.61 23.61
C THR A 147 1.98 -2.89 24.35
N MET A 148 1.63 -4.15 24.63
CA MET A 148 0.30 -4.48 25.17
C MET A 148 0.09 -3.99 26.60
N LEU A 149 1.10 -4.06 27.47
CA LEU A 149 0.98 -3.59 28.86
C LEU A 149 1.21 -2.09 28.98
N GLY A 150 2.21 -1.57 28.26
CA GLY A 150 2.58 -0.16 28.34
C GLY A 150 1.70 0.79 27.52
N ASN A 151 0.86 0.27 26.60
CA ASN A 151 0.11 1.05 25.60
C ASN A 151 0.96 2.09 24.86
N SER A 152 2.27 1.84 24.72
CA SER A 152 3.19 2.74 24.04
C SER A 152 3.13 2.46 22.54
N MET A 153 2.83 3.48 21.74
CA MET A 153 2.85 3.38 20.29
C MET A 153 4.23 3.73 19.75
N LYS A 154 4.79 2.84 18.94
CA LYS A 154 6.11 3.00 18.33
C LYS A 154 6.03 2.81 16.82
N THR A 155 6.90 3.50 16.12
CA THR A 155 7.12 3.30 14.69
C THR A 155 8.60 3.33 14.44
N GLU A 156 9.10 2.25 13.87
CA GLU A 156 10.51 2.03 13.60
C GLU A 156 10.72 1.84 12.11
N LYS A 157 11.81 2.41 11.60
CA LYS A 157 12.12 2.41 10.19
C LYS A 157 13.61 2.27 9.99
N MET A 158 14.01 1.29 9.18
CA MET A 158 15.38 1.13 8.74
C MET A 158 15.72 2.22 7.72
N LYS A 159 16.90 2.82 7.85
CA LYS A 159 17.41 3.79 6.88
C LYS A 159 17.64 3.16 5.50
N ARG A 160 17.96 1.86 5.46
CA ARG A 160 18.19 1.07 4.26
C ARG A 160 17.24 -0.12 4.26
N ASN A 161 16.62 -0.40 3.12
CA ASN A 161 15.72 -1.55 2.96
C ASN A 161 16.49 -2.89 2.95
N SER A 162 17.80 -2.85 2.76
CA SER A 162 18.66 -4.03 2.74
C SER A 162 18.95 -4.64 4.11
N ALA A 163 18.53 -3.99 5.20
CA ALA A 163 18.71 -4.46 6.56
C ALA A 163 17.35 -4.82 7.18
N ASP A 164 17.32 -5.92 7.93
CA ASP A 164 16.11 -6.40 8.59
C ASP A 164 16.01 -5.83 10.01
N LEU A 165 14.95 -5.04 10.25
CA LEU A 165 14.60 -4.46 11.54
C LEU A 165 14.52 -5.53 12.64
N ARG A 166 14.06 -6.74 12.31
CA ARG A 166 13.96 -7.85 13.28
C ARG A 166 15.32 -8.24 13.89
N SER A 167 16.40 -8.01 13.15
CA SER A 167 17.77 -8.34 13.54
C SER A 167 18.56 -7.14 14.06
N GLU A 168 17.98 -5.95 14.03
CA GLU A 168 18.61 -4.73 14.52
C GLU A 168 18.74 -4.81 16.06
N THR A 169 19.90 -4.40 16.58
CA THR A 169 20.28 -4.63 17.99
C THR A 169 19.30 -4.00 18.97
N TRP A 170 18.81 -2.79 18.68
CA TRP A 170 17.86 -2.11 19.53
C TRP A 170 16.51 -2.86 19.53
N HIS A 171 15.97 -3.23 18.37
CA HIS A 171 14.68 -3.92 18.29
C HIS A 171 14.75 -5.33 18.88
N ALA A 172 15.76 -6.12 18.50
CA ALA A 172 15.96 -7.47 19.03
C ALA A 172 16.18 -7.45 20.56
N GLY A 173 16.98 -6.50 21.05
CA GLY A 173 17.20 -6.30 22.48
C GLY A 173 15.93 -5.91 23.23
N ALA A 174 15.13 -4.99 22.67
CA ALA A 174 13.86 -4.57 23.24
C ALA A 174 12.87 -5.74 23.31
N MET A 175 12.76 -6.55 22.26
CA MET A 175 11.89 -7.74 22.24
C MET A 175 12.25 -8.76 23.33
N VAL A 176 13.56 -9.00 23.56
CA VAL A 176 14.02 -9.89 24.64
C VAL A 176 13.73 -9.27 26.01
N ALA A 177 13.96 -7.97 26.17
CA ALA A 177 13.75 -7.26 27.43
C ALA A 177 12.28 -7.26 27.86
N ILE A 178 11.35 -6.99 26.95
CA ILE A 178 9.92 -6.99 27.27
C ILE A 178 9.39 -8.40 27.57
N ALA A 179 9.92 -9.42 26.89
CA ALA A 179 9.54 -10.81 27.14
C ALA A 179 10.09 -11.34 28.47
N SER A 180 11.22 -10.80 28.94
CA SER A 180 11.91 -11.22 30.17
C SER A 180 11.62 -10.33 31.38
N ALA A 181 10.75 -9.33 31.23
CA ALA A 181 10.37 -8.43 32.31
C ALA A 181 9.60 -9.19 33.42
N PRO A 182 9.55 -8.67 34.67
CA PRO A 182 8.80 -9.30 35.76
C PRO A 182 7.33 -9.58 35.41
N THR A 183 6.74 -8.69 34.60
CA THR A 183 5.46 -8.92 33.91
C THR A 183 5.76 -8.94 32.41
N PRO A 184 5.81 -10.14 31.78
CA PRO A 184 6.12 -10.25 30.35
C PRO A 184 5.12 -9.46 29.48
N ASP A 185 5.63 -8.69 28.52
CA ASP A 185 4.84 -7.95 27.54
C ASP A 185 5.09 -8.50 26.13
N THR A 186 4.21 -8.14 25.19
CA THR A 186 4.35 -8.44 23.77
C THR A 186 4.00 -7.22 22.93
N ILE A 187 4.11 -7.35 21.60
CA ILE A 187 3.77 -6.27 20.68
C ILE A 187 2.60 -6.66 19.79
N ASP A 188 1.71 -5.70 19.57
CA ASP A 188 0.64 -5.78 18.57
C ASP A 188 1.00 -4.92 17.36
N ILE A 189 1.21 -5.57 16.22
CA ILE A 189 1.68 -4.92 15.00
C ILE A 189 0.49 -4.44 14.17
N TYR A 190 0.46 -3.15 13.85
CA TYR A 190 -0.58 -2.55 13.02
C TYR A 190 -0.08 -2.08 11.65
N LYS A 191 1.23 -1.96 11.44
CA LYS A 191 1.83 -1.54 10.16
C LYS A 191 3.08 -2.34 9.87
N LEU A 192 3.24 -2.75 8.62
CA LEU A 192 4.40 -3.52 8.20
C LEU A 192 4.82 -3.17 6.77
N ASN A 193 6.11 -2.88 6.60
CA ASN A 193 6.75 -2.84 5.29
C ASN A 193 7.84 -3.90 5.21
N VAL A 194 7.85 -4.67 4.13
CA VAL A 194 8.85 -5.71 3.84
C VAL A 194 9.42 -5.51 2.46
N SER A 195 10.76 -5.52 2.36
CA SER A 195 11.46 -5.51 1.08
C SER A 195 12.02 -6.89 0.73
N TRP A 196 12.14 -7.16 -0.56
CA TRP A 196 12.86 -8.33 -1.06
C TRP A 196 13.88 -7.90 -2.09
N ARG A 197 15.07 -8.49 -2.03
CA ARG A 197 16.04 -8.39 -3.12
C ARG A 197 15.78 -9.52 -4.11
N ILE A 198 15.49 -9.16 -5.36
CA ILE A 198 15.28 -10.15 -6.43
C ILE A 198 16.63 -10.49 -7.05
N THR A 199 16.96 -11.78 -7.11
CA THR A 199 18.20 -12.27 -7.74
C THR A 199 18.25 -11.84 -9.20
N MET A 200 19.39 -11.28 -9.65
CA MET A 200 19.60 -10.79 -11.02
C MET A 200 18.68 -9.62 -11.44
N SER A 201 18.11 -8.88 -10.48
CA SER A 201 17.37 -7.65 -10.74
C SER A 201 17.89 -6.53 -9.83
N ASP A 202 17.89 -5.30 -10.35
CA ASP A 202 18.17 -4.10 -9.57
C ASP A 202 16.95 -3.64 -8.75
N ASP A 203 15.77 -4.26 -8.97
CA ASP A 203 14.57 -3.95 -8.21
C ASP A 203 14.66 -4.51 -6.78
N GLU A 204 14.35 -3.66 -5.81
CA GLU A 204 14.13 -4.02 -4.42
C GLU A 204 12.69 -3.64 -4.03
N PRO A 205 11.70 -4.42 -4.47
CA PRO A 205 10.31 -4.05 -4.26
C PRO A 205 9.93 -4.13 -2.78
N ILE A 206 9.02 -3.23 -2.38
CA ILE A 206 8.52 -3.12 -1.03
C ILE A 206 7.03 -3.44 -1.03
N LEU A 207 6.61 -4.40 -0.20
CA LEU A 207 5.22 -4.58 0.20
C LEU A 207 4.96 -3.74 1.45
N SER A 208 3.94 -2.90 1.41
CA SER A 208 3.47 -2.10 2.53
C SER A 208 2.03 -2.51 2.85
N ILE A 209 1.77 -2.90 4.10
CA ILE A 209 0.44 -3.04 4.68
C ILE A 209 0.22 -1.83 5.59
N PRO A 210 -0.43 -0.76 5.08
CA PRO A 210 -0.38 0.57 5.67
C PRO A 210 -1.44 0.76 6.77
N GLY A 211 -1.43 -0.07 7.80
CA GLY A 211 -2.36 0.11 8.90
C GLY A 211 -1.99 1.29 9.81
N SER A 212 -2.96 1.70 10.61
CA SER A 212 -2.80 2.68 11.69
C SER A 212 -3.06 1.98 13.02
N TYR A 213 -2.69 2.60 14.14
CA TYR A 213 -3.04 2.07 15.47
C TYR A 213 -4.53 1.69 15.61
N ARG A 214 -5.44 2.41 14.93
CA ARG A 214 -6.89 2.10 14.92
C ARG A 214 -7.20 0.71 14.32
N ALA A 215 -6.31 0.18 13.48
CA ALA A 215 -6.44 -1.15 12.88
C ALA A 215 -6.36 -2.27 13.94
N LEU A 216 -5.74 -2.02 15.10
CA LEU A 216 -5.76 -2.99 16.21
C LEU A 216 -7.18 -3.19 16.76
N SER A 217 -8.00 -2.13 16.76
CA SER A 217 -9.40 -2.20 17.20
C SER A 217 -10.33 -2.69 16.10
N SER A 218 -10.14 -2.23 14.85
CA SER A 218 -11.00 -2.63 13.72
C SER A 218 -10.65 -4.00 13.14
N ALA A 219 -9.44 -4.51 13.44
CA ALA A 219 -8.85 -5.70 12.87
C ALA A 219 -8.93 -5.75 11.34
N SER A 220 -8.86 -4.60 10.66
CA SER A 220 -9.16 -4.50 9.22
C SER A 220 -8.22 -3.56 8.48
N ILE A 221 -7.60 -4.09 7.41
CA ILE A 221 -6.83 -3.35 6.40
C ILE A 221 -7.16 -3.96 5.04
N ASP A 222 -7.78 -3.20 4.15
CA ASP A 222 -8.40 -3.68 2.90
C ASP A 222 -7.52 -3.54 1.65
N HIS A 223 -6.32 -2.99 1.79
CA HIS A 223 -5.38 -2.78 0.69
C HIS A 223 -3.93 -3.02 1.11
N ALA A 224 -3.10 -3.32 0.12
CA ALA A 224 -1.66 -3.37 0.24
C ALA A 224 -1.04 -2.54 -0.89
N ILE A 225 0.15 -2.01 -0.63
CA ILE A 225 0.88 -1.13 -1.54
C ILE A 225 2.16 -1.84 -1.96
N ILE A 226 2.43 -1.90 -3.27
CA ILE A 226 3.66 -2.46 -3.83
C ILE A 226 4.44 -1.32 -4.50
N LEU A 227 5.67 -1.09 -4.05
CA LEU A 227 6.57 -0.02 -4.53
C LEU A 227 7.87 -0.62 -5.07
N GLY A 228 8.67 0.19 -5.77
CA GLY A 228 10.03 -0.16 -6.16
C GLY A 228 10.13 -1.23 -7.26
N CYS A 229 9.09 -1.34 -8.09
CA CYS A 229 9.08 -2.24 -9.25
C CYS A 229 9.28 -1.43 -10.52
N THR A 230 10.33 -1.69 -11.30
CA THR A 230 10.51 -1.14 -12.65
C THR A 230 9.74 -1.94 -13.70
N GLY A 231 9.41 -3.21 -13.41
CA GLY A 231 8.76 -4.11 -14.34
C GLY A 231 7.67 -5.00 -13.73
N ARG A 232 6.94 -5.69 -14.63
CA ARG A 232 5.87 -6.63 -14.29
C ARG A 232 6.36 -7.83 -13.48
N SER A 233 7.57 -8.31 -13.72
CA SER A 233 8.17 -9.45 -13.01
C SER A 233 8.30 -9.16 -11.52
N SER A 234 8.86 -8.02 -11.15
CA SER A 234 9.06 -7.59 -9.77
C SER A 234 7.74 -7.36 -9.04
N PHE A 235 6.78 -6.72 -9.72
CA PHE A 235 5.43 -6.58 -9.18
C PHE A 235 4.78 -7.95 -8.91
N ASN A 236 4.84 -8.87 -9.88
CA ASN A 236 4.25 -10.19 -9.75
C ASN A 236 4.95 -11.03 -8.66
N PHE A 237 6.27 -10.87 -8.48
CA PHE A 237 7.01 -11.52 -7.41
C PHE A 237 6.48 -11.09 -6.03
N THR A 238 6.41 -9.78 -5.78
CA THR A 238 5.92 -9.23 -4.50
C THR A 238 4.44 -9.53 -4.27
N TYR A 239 3.62 -9.40 -5.32
CA TYR A 239 2.21 -9.81 -5.28
C TYR A 239 2.06 -11.29 -4.94
N GLY A 240 2.88 -12.16 -5.54
CA GLY A 240 2.89 -13.60 -5.24
C GLY A 240 3.17 -13.86 -3.76
N ARG A 241 4.17 -13.19 -3.19
CA ARG A 241 4.50 -13.26 -1.75
C ARG A 241 3.32 -12.84 -0.88
N LEU A 242 2.71 -11.68 -1.15
CA LEU A 242 1.50 -11.22 -0.45
C LEU A 242 0.41 -12.30 -0.45
N MET A 243 0.13 -12.88 -1.61
CA MET A 243 -0.94 -13.87 -1.74
C MET A 243 -0.62 -15.21 -1.07
N THR A 244 0.65 -15.58 -0.93
CA THR A 244 1.05 -16.77 -0.14
C THR A 244 0.61 -16.63 1.31
N PHE A 245 0.79 -15.46 1.93
CA PHE A 245 0.35 -15.22 3.31
C PHE A 245 -1.16 -15.04 3.42
N ALA A 246 -1.78 -14.38 2.45
CA ALA A 246 -3.21 -14.07 2.46
C ALA A 246 -4.13 -15.27 2.19
N ARG A 247 -3.57 -16.39 1.71
CA ARG A 247 -4.33 -17.61 1.37
C ARG A 247 -3.99 -18.80 2.26
N MET A 248 -3.05 -18.66 3.20
CA MET A 248 -2.84 -19.67 4.23
C MET A 248 -3.97 -19.55 5.28
N PRO A 249 -4.64 -20.66 5.65
CA PRO A 249 -5.64 -20.66 6.72
C PRO A 249 -5.09 -20.02 8.01
#